data_AF-A0A6P0TNW0-F1
#
_entry.id   AF-A0A6P0TNW0-F1
#
_cell.length_a   1.000
_cell.length_b   1.000
_cell.length_c   1.000
_cell.angle_alpha   90.00
_cell.angle_beta   90.00
_cell.angle_gamma   90.00
#
_symmetry.space_group_name_H-M   'P 1'
#
loop_
_entity.id
_entity.type
_entity.pdbx_description
1 polymer ?
#
loop_
_entity_poly.entity_id
_entity_poly.type
_entity_poly.pdbx_seq_one_letter_code
_entity_poly.pdbx_strand_id
1 'polypeptide(L)'
;MKKIAILISIATVVLSNNQALAGEHGANCLNMLSGQMKDCRIIVSDQNNSLEMNFKSDKIQNANIKLRGNQITEISTGEYAKKRTKETIGASLVFGPLGALVGLFAKQNRTQLAIEYVDYQNNKNVTMIDIPTKHSEPLMKDLESLTGLQIRSSE
;
A
#
# COMPACT_ATOMS: atom_id res chain seq x y z
N MET A 1 -71.85 0.64 8.92
CA MET A 1 -70.62 -0.01 8.41
C MET A 1 -69.78 1.01 7.67
N LYS A 2 -68.63 1.43 8.22
CA LYS A 2 -67.60 2.19 7.49
C LYS A 2 -66.24 1.62 7.90
N LYS A 3 -65.60 0.91 6.97
CA LYS A 3 -64.26 0.34 7.14
C LYS A 3 -63.25 1.44 6.79
N ILE A 4 -62.44 1.86 7.76
CA ILE A 4 -61.29 2.73 7.51
C ILE A 4 -60.09 1.82 7.30
N ALA A 5 -59.64 1.70 6.05
CA ALA A 5 -58.42 1.00 5.72
C ALA A 5 -57.24 1.95 5.98
N ILE A 6 -56.44 1.63 7.00
CA ILE A 6 -55.17 2.32 7.28
C ILE A 6 -54.10 1.62 6.44
N LEU A 7 -53.65 2.28 5.37
CA LEU A 7 -52.49 1.86 4.59
C LEU A 7 -51.22 2.31 5.33
N ILE A 8 -50.56 1.38 6.01
CA ILE A 8 -49.24 1.60 6.61
C ILE A 8 -48.21 1.30 5.51
N SER A 9 -47.73 2.34 4.84
CA SER A 9 -46.59 2.23 3.91
C SER A 9 -45.30 2.08 4.71
N ILE A 10 -44.80 0.86 4.83
CA ILE A 10 -43.48 0.57 5.39
C ILE A 10 -42.46 0.91 4.31
N ALA A 11 -41.88 2.11 4.38
CA ALA A 11 -40.72 2.46 3.57
C ALA A 11 -39.48 1.80 4.20
N THR A 12 -39.20 0.54 3.85
CA THR A 12 -37.89 -0.06 4.08
C THR A 12 -36.87 0.62 3.19
N VAL A 13 -36.19 1.62 3.74
CA VAL A 13 -34.99 2.19 3.14
C VAL A 13 -33.86 1.18 3.36
N VAL A 14 -33.73 0.22 2.44
CA VAL A 14 -32.53 -0.62 2.33
C VAL A 14 -31.48 0.21 1.60
N LEU A 15 -30.78 1.08 2.33
CA LEU A 15 -29.54 1.68 1.85
C LEU A 15 -28.42 0.66 2.05
N SER A 16 -28.35 -0.35 1.18
CA SER A 16 -27.15 -1.16 1.00
C SER A 16 -26.14 -0.38 0.17
N ASN A 17 -25.61 0.71 0.71
CA ASN A 17 -24.44 1.39 0.15
C ASN A 17 -23.19 0.60 0.56
N ASN A 18 -22.95 -0.54 -0.10
CA ASN A 18 -21.64 -1.19 -0.11
C ASN A 18 -20.67 -0.38 -0.98
N GLN A 19 -20.52 0.92 -0.73
CA GLN A 19 -19.37 1.66 -1.19
C GLN A 19 -18.21 1.22 -0.29
N ALA A 20 -17.53 0.14 -0.67
CA ALA A 20 -16.35 -0.25 0.06
C ALA A 20 -15.29 0.84 -0.11
N LEU A 21 -14.64 1.12 1.00
CA LEU A 21 -13.60 2.11 1.14
C LEU A 21 -12.38 1.63 0.33
N ALA A 22 -12.12 2.29 -0.79
CA ALA A 22 -10.82 2.23 -1.44
C ALA A 22 -10.02 3.45 -0.98
N GLY A 23 -8.91 3.24 -0.28
CA GLY A 23 -8.01 4.31 0.14
C GLY A 23 -7.03 4.65 -0.97
N GLU A 24 -7.01 5.90 -1.46
CA GLU A 24 -6.01 6.40 -2.41
C GLU A 24 -5.02 7.33 -1.70
N HIS A 25 -3.73 7.04 -1.80
CA HIS A 25 -2.66 7.80 -1.15
C HIS A 25 -1.58 8.22 -2.13
N GLY A 26 -1.23 9.51 -2.16
CA GLY A 26 -0.11 10.02 -2.93
C GLY A 26 1.23 9.76 -2.22
N ALA A 27 2.16 9.08 -2.89
CA ALA A 27 3.45 8.71 -2.31
C ALA A 27 4.58 8.73 -3.36
N ASN A 28 5.78 8.39 -2.92
CA ASN A 28 6.85 7.93 -3.79
C ASN A 28 7.01 6.43 -3.58
N CYS A 29 7.13 5.66 -4.65
CA CYS A 29 7.31 4.22 -4.60
C CYS A 29 8.66 3.85 -5.18
N LEU A 30 9.23 2.76 -4.70
CA LEU A 30 10.42 2.19 -5.28
C LEU A 30 10.10 1.58 -6.65
N ASN A 31 10.71 2.13 -7.70
CA ASN A 31 10.72 1.51 -9.01
C ASN A 31 11.82 0.44 -9.02
N MET A 32 11.44 -0.83 -8.91
CA MET A 32 12.35 -1.97 -8.85
C MET A 32 13.25 -2.13 -10.08
N LEU A 33 12.84 -1.61 -11.25
CA LEU A 33 13.64 -1.67 -12.49
C LEU A 33 14.81 -0.69 -12.47
N SER A 34 14.62 0.49 -11.86
CA SER A 34 15.62 1.57 -11.83
C SER A 34 16.32 1.73 -10.47
N GLY A 35 15.79 1.13 -9.41
CA GLY A 35 16.25 1.32 -8.03
C GLY A 35 15.98 2.71 -7.47
N GLN A 36 15.13 3.51 -8.13
CA GLN A 36 14.84 4.89 -7.76
C GLN A 36 13.42 5.04 -7.21
N MET A 37 13.23 6.00 -6.29
CA MET A 37 11.89 6.41 -5.89
C MET A 37 11.26 7.31 -6.95
N LYS A 38 10.02 7.01 -7.31
CA LYS A 38 9.23 7.77 -8.27
C LYS A 38 7.84 8.02 -7.73
N ASP A 39 7.27 9.17 -8.09
CA ASP A 39 5.90 9.51 -7.72
C ASP A 39 4.93 8.41 -8.14
N CYS A 40 4.11 7.97 -7.20
CA CYS A 40 3.12 6.93 -7.37
C CYS A 40 1.83 7.28 -6.63
N ARG A 41 0.78 6.54 -6.95
CA ARG A 41 -0.46 6.46 -6.21
C ARG A 41 -0.55 5.07 -5.60
N ILE A 42 -0.83 5.01 -4.32
CA ILE A 42 -1.17 3.78 -3.61
C ILE A 42 -2.68 3.66 -3.58
N ILE A 43 -3.21 2.51 -4.00
CA ILE A 43 -4.63 2.21 -3.89
C ILE A 43 -4.76 0.95 -3.04
N VAL A 44 -5.43 1.05 -1.89
CA VAL A 44 -5.79 -0.08 -1.04
C VAL A 44 -7.27 -0.34 -1.21
N SER A 45 -7.63 -1.56 -1.63
CA SER A 45 -9.02 -1.96 -1.87
C SER A 45 -9.35 -3.21 -1.08
N ASP A 46 -10.18 -3.06 -0.06
CA ASP A 46 -10.69 -4.19 0.74
C ASP A 46 -11.55 -5.13 -0.13
N GLN A 47 -12.37 -4.56 -1.03
CA GLN A 47 -13.21 -5.32 -1.96
C GLN A 47 -12.41 -6.25 -2.88
N ASN A 48 -11.32 -5.74 -3.44
CA ASN A 48 -10.47 -6.50 -4.35
C ASN A 48 -9.35 -7.25 -3.61
N ASN A 49 -9.31 -7.14 -2.27
CA ASN A 49 -8.24 -7.63 -1.40
C ASN A 49 -6.87 -7.31 -2.02
N SER A 50 -6.64 -6.04 -2.37
CA SER A 50 -5.45 -5.65 -3.13
C SER A 50 -4.84 -4.32 -2.70
N LEU A 51 -3.51 -4.30 -2.76
CA LEU A 51 -2.65 -3.11 -2.75
C LEU A 51 -2.12 -2.89 -4.17
N GLU A 52 -2.34 -1.70 -4.72
CA GLU A 52 -1.79 -1.28 -6.00
C GLU A 52 -0.82 -0.11 -5.83
N MET A 53 0.34 -0.19 -6.49
CA MET A 53 1.30 0.88 -6.63
C MET A 53 1.36 1.28 -8.10
N ASN A 54 0.72 2.41 -8.42
CA ASN A 54 0.60 2.92 -9.78
C ASN A 54 1.49 4.16 -9.94
N PHE A 55 2.55 4.05 -10.73
CA PHE A 55 3.44 5.17 -11.00
C PHE A 55 2.71 6.25 -11.81
N LYS A 56 3.02 7.52 -11.56
CA LYS A 56 2.33 8.63 -12.27
C LYS A 56 2.83 8.85 -13.69
N SER A 57 4.04 8.42 -14.01
CA SER A 57 4.64 8.67 -15.32
C SER A 57 4.36 7.51 -16.28
N ASP A 58 3.88 7.83 -17.48
CA ASP A 58 3.58 6.84 -18.53
C ASP A 58 4.80 6.00 -18.94
N LYS A 59 6.01 6.56 -18.76
CA LYS A 59 7.28 5.90 -19.13
C LYS A 59 7.65 4.73 -18.23
N ILE A 60 7.02 4.59 -17.07
CA ILE A 60 7.37 3.60 -16.04
C ILE A 60 6.16 2.78 -15.56
N GLN A 61 5.07 2.75 -16.34
CA GLN A 61 3.88 1.96 -16.01
C GLN A 61 4.16 0.45 -15.93
N ASN A 62 5.18 -0.03 -16.65
CA ASN A 62 5.65 -1.41 -16.57
C ASN A 62 6.24 -1.79 -15.20
N ALA A 63 6.52 -0.81 -14.33
CA ALA A 63 6.96 -1.04 -12.97
C ALA A 63 5.80 -1.07 -11.96
N ASN A 64 4.54 -0.83 -12.38
CA ASN A 64 3.39 -0.89 -11.49
C ASN A 64 3.28 -2.26 -10.83
N ILE A 65 2.85 -2.28 -9.57
CA ILE A 65 2.73 -3.51 -8.78
C ILE A 65 1.30 -3.63 -8.29
N LYS A 66 0.74 -4.84 -8.36
CA LYS A 66 -0.52 -5.21 -7.72
C LYS A 66 -0.31 -6.45 -6.87
N LEU A 67 -0.50 -6.30 -5.56
CA LEU A 67 -0.39 -7.37 -4.57
C LEU A 67 -1.76 -7.69 -4.01
N ARG A 68 -2.06 -8.96 -3.82
CA ARG A 68 -3.16 -9.37 -2.95
C ARG A 68 -2.75 -9.27 -1.49
N GLY A 69 -3.70 -9.03 -0.59
CA GLY A 69 -3.41 -8.94 0.85
C GLY A 69 -2.67 -10.17 1.39
N ASN A 70 -3.04 -11.37 0.92
CA ASN A 70 -2.41 -12.63 1.31
C ASN A 70 -1.00 -12.86 0.72
N GLN A 71 -0.56 -12.04 -0.24
CA GLN A 71 0.81 -12.08 -0.75
C GLN A 71 1.75 -11.26 0.13
N ILE A 72 1.22 -10.30 0.90
CA ILE A 72 2.00 -9.47 1.80
C ILE A 72 2.28 -10.27 3.07
N THR A 73 3.55 -10.46 3.38
CA THR A 73 4.00 -11.28 4.52
C THR A 73 4.47 -10.45 5.69
N GLU A 74 4.96 -9.23 5.44
CA GLU A 74 5.36 -8.30 6.48
C GLU A 74 5.21 -6.85 6.00
N ILE A 75 4.87 -5.97 6.93
CA ILE A 75 4.88 -4.53 6.74
C ILE A 75 5.71 -3.92 7.86
N SER A 76 6.69 -3.12 7.50
CA SER A 76 7.57 -2.45 8.46
C SER A 76 7.71 -0.97 8.19
N THR A 77 8.09 -0.21 9.22
CA THR A 77 8.38 1.23 9.14
C THR A 77 9.68 1.59 9.85
N GLY A 78 10.13 2.84 9.70
CA GLY A 78 11.31 3.37 10.40
C GLY A 78 12.62 2.71 9.96
N GLU A 79 13.62 2.65 10.86
CA GLU A 79 14.93 2.04 10.57
C GLU A 79 14.82 0.57 10.17
N TYR A 80 13.84 -0.15 10.72
CA TYR A 80 13.58 -1.54 10.36
C TYR A 80 13.23 -1.70 8.87
N ALA A 81 12.32 -0.87 8.36
CA ALA A 81 11.98 -0.84 6.94
C ALA A 81 13.21 -0.55 6.06
N LYS A 82 14.06 0.39 6.47
CA LYS A 82 15.30 0.74 5.74
C LYS A 82 16.24 -0.45 5.65
N LYS A 83 16.44 -1.17 6.76
CA LYS A 83 17.29 -2.35 6.82
C LYS A 83 16.79 -3.44 5.88
N ARG A 84 15.51 -3.81 5.97
CA ARG A 84 14.90 -4.88 5.13
C ARG A 84 14.95 -4.55 3.64
N THR A 85 14.69 -3.30 3.30
CA THR A 85 14.80 -2.79 1.93
C THR A 85 16.22 -2.91 1.40
N LYS A 86 17.24 -2.48 2.17
CA LYS A 86 18.65 -2.58 1.78
C LYS A 86 19.13 -4.01 1.64
N GLU A 87 18.75 -4.90 2.55
CA GLU A 87 19.15 -6.32 2.52
C GLU A 87 18.62 -7.03 1.27
N THR A 88 17.34 -6.81 0.96
CA THR A 88 16.67 -7.53 -0.14
C THR A 88 17.03 -6.96 -1.51
N ILE A 89 17.12 -5.63 -1.64
CA ILE A 89 17.54 -4.99 -2.90
C ILE A 89 19.04 -5.14 -3.11
N GLY A 90 19.84 -5.04 -2.04
CA GLY A 90 21.29 -5.25 -2.11
C GLY A 90 21.66 -6.66 -2.54
N ALA A 91 20.87 -7.66 -2.16
CA ALA A 91 21.02 -9.03 -2.66
C ALA A 91 20.56 -9.23 -4.11
N SER A 92 19.61 -8.40 -4.59
CA SER A 92 19.02 -8.52 -5.94
C SER A 92 19.77 -7.69 -7.00
N LEU A 93 20.40 -6.59 -6.60
CA LEU A 93 21.18 -5.69 -7.47
C LEU A 93 22.68 -5.92 -7.31
N VAL A 94 23.16 -7.08 -7.79
CA VAL A 94 24.60 -7.36 -7.91
C VAL A 94 25.32 -6.38 -8.86
N PHE A 95 24.61 -5.51 -9.59
CA PHE A 95 25.18 -4.57 -10.57
C PHE A 95 24.46 -3.19 -10.69
N GLY A 96 23.92 -2.62 -9.60
CA GLY A 96 23.28 -1.29 -9.64
C GLY A 96 23.79 -0.33 -8.54
N PRO A 97 23.75 1.01 -8.73
CA PRO A 97 24.37 1.96 -7.81
C PRO A 97 23.58 2.05 -6.49
N LEU A 98 23.94 1.20 -5.53
CA LEU A 98 23.41 1.14 -4.16
C LEU A 98 23.46 2.51 -3.43
N GLY A 99 24.30 3.45 -3.91
CA GLY A 99 24.38 4.81 -3.40
C GLY A 99 23.10 5.64 -3.56
N ALA A 100 22.22 5.31 -4.52
CA ALA A 100 20.98 6.06 -4.73
C ALA A 100 19.93 5.83 -3.64
N LEU A 101 19.96 4.68 -2.95
CA LEU A 101 19.01 4.42 -1.87
C LEU A 101 19.30 5.26 -0.64
N VAL A 102 20.56 5.60 -0.37
CA VAL A 102 20.99 6.36 0.82
C VAL A 102 20.42 7.78 0.85
N GLY A 103 20.30 8.44 -0.31
CA GLY A 103 19.75 9.79 -0.42
C GLY A 103 18.23 9.90 -0.21
N LEU A 104 17.51 8.78 -0.25
CA LEU A 104 16.05 8.73 -0.04
C LEU A 104 15.65 8.88 1.43
N PHE A 105 16.60 8.61 2.33
CA PHE A 105 16.36 8.48 3.77
C PHE A 105 16.59 9.77 4.57
N ALA A 106 17.06 10.84 3.92
CA ALA A 106 17.44 12.09 4.58
C ALA A 106 16.31 13.14 4.67
N LYS A 107 15.13 12.89 4.05
CA LYS A 107 14.04 13.87 4.06
C LYS A 107 13.29 13.83 5.41
N GLN A 108 13.47 14.87 6.22
CA GLN A 108 12.64 15.13 7.41
C GLN A 108 11.16 15.19 6.98
N ASN A 109 10.26 14.58 7.78
CA ASN A 109 8.79 14.52 7.61
C ASN A 109 8.25 13.53 6.57
N ARG A 110 8.98 12.44 6.30
CA ARG A 110 8.45 11.32 5.52
C ARG A 110 8.55 10.01 6.28
N THR A 111 7.52 9.20 6.16
CA THR A 111 7.44 7.85 6.70
C THR A 111 7.68 6.86 5.57
N GLN A 112 8.59 5.92 5.79
CA GLN A 112 8.84 4.85 4.82
C GLN A 112 8.25 3.56 5.33
N LEU A 113 7.52 2.89 4.46
CA LEU A 113 6.96 1.58 4.68
C LEU A 113 7.65 0.61 3.74
N ALA A 114 8.23 -0.46 4.28
CA ALA A 114 8.67 -1.60 3.48
C ALA A 114 7.57 -2.66 3.49
N ILE A 115 7.21 -3.13 2.30
CA ILE A 115 6.23 -4.18 2.09
C ILE A 115 6.98 -5.41 1.60
N GLU A 116 7.05 -6.45 2.43
CA GLU A 116 7.59 -7.75 2.04
C GLU A 116 6.45 -8.62 1.50
N TYR A 117 6.69 -9.27 0.37
CA TYR A 117 5.66 -10.06 -0.29
C TYR A 117 6.24 -11.26 -1.04
N VAL A 118 5.37 -12.23 -1.31
CA VAL A 118 5.66 -13.39 -2.15
C VAL A 118 4.97 -13.20 -3.51
N ASP A 119 5.76 -13.21 -4.58
CA ASP A 119 5.24 -13.07 -5.93
C ASP A 119 4.56 -14.37 -6.43
N TYR A 120 3.98 -14.33 -7.63
CA TYR A 120 3.32 -15.50 -8.24
C TYR A 120 4.28 -16.65 -8.57
N GLN A 121 5.59 -16.41 -8.57
CA GLN A 121 6.64 -17.41 -8.77
C GLN A 121 7.20 -17.92 -7.43
N ASN A 122 6.56 -17.57 -6.31
CA ASN A 122 6.97 -17.93 -4.95
C ASN A 122 8.31 -17.31 -4.50
N ASN A 123 8.75 -16.23 -5.15
CA ASN A 123 9.93 -15.49 -4.73
C ASN A 123 9.56 -14.45 -3.68
N LYS A 124 10.42 -14.34 -2.67
CA LYS A 124 10.33 -13.28 -1.65
C LYS A 124 10.91 -11.99 -2.21
N ASN A 125 10.13 -10.93 -2.17
CA ASN A 125 10.48 -9.62 -2.66
C ASN A 125 10.17 -8.55 -1.60
N VAL A 126 10.77 -7.37 -1.76
CA VAL A 126 10.42 -6.18 -0.99
C VAL A 126 10.15 -5.02 -1.94
N THR A 127 9.23 -4.15 -1.56
CA THR A 127 9.04 -2.83 -2.18
C THR A 127 8.95 -1.79 -1.08
N MET A 128 9.15 -0.52 -1.44
CA MET A 128 9.14 0.59 -0.49
C MET A 128 8.16 1.67 -0.92
N ILE A 129 7.38 2.15 0.03
CA ILE A 129 6.50 3.31 -0.07
C ILE A 129 7.09 4.39 0.83
N ASP A 130 7.29 5.57 0.29
CA ASP A 130 7.75 6.76 1.01
C ASP A 130 6.65 7.81 0.91
N ILE A 131 6.00 8.14 2.02
CA ILE A 131 4.81 8.99 2.10
C ILE A 131 5.03 10.15 3.08
N PRO A 132 4.46 11.36 2.88
CA PRO A 132 4.51 12.39 3.90
C PRO A 132 3.95 11.87 5.23
N THR A 133 4.65 12.09 6.35
CA THR A 133 4.27 11.53 7.67
C THR A 133 2.84 11.88 8.08
N LYS A 134 2.37 13.10 7.76
CA LYS A 134 0.97 13.51 8.00
C LYS A 134 -0.10 12.66 7.29
N HIS A 135 0.29 11.85 6.30
CA HIS A 135 -0.59 10.98 5.52
C HIS A 135 -0.26 9.50 5.73
N SER A 136 0.71 9.15 6.59
CA SER A 136 1.12 7.76 6.77
C SER A 136 0.11 6.96 7.58
N GLU A 137 -0.47 7.53 8.63
CA GLU A 137 -1.37 6.80 9.53
C GLU A 137 -2.62 6.23 8.82
N PRO A 138 -3.31 6.97 7.93
CA PRO A 138 -4.41 6.40 7.15
C PRO A 138 -3.98 5.22 6.28
N LEU A 139 -2.87 5.36 5.54
CA LEU A 139 -2.33 4.27 4.72
C LEU A 139 -1.96 3.05 5.57
N MET A 140 -1.36 3.27 6.74
CA MET A 140 -1.00 2.21 7.67
C MET A 140 -2.25 1.43 8.11
N LYS A 141 -3.32 2.12 8.52
CA LYS A 141 -4.60 1.49 8.89
C LYS A 141 -5.22 0.71 7.75
N ASP A 142 -5.19 1.25 6.53
CA ASP A 142 -5.70 0.55 5.35
C ASP A 142 -4.92 -0.74 5.08
N LEU A 143 -3.59 -0.70 5.22
CA LEU A 143 -2.72 -1.86 5.05
C LEU A 143 -2.92 -2.93 6.13
N GLU A 144 -3.09 -2.53 7.40
CA GLU A 144 -3.42 -3.44 8.50
C GLU A 144 -4.79 -4.08 8.30
N SER A 145 -5.78 -3.31 7.82
CA SER A 145 -7.12 -3.82 7.46
C SER A 145 -7.05 -4.85 6.33
N LEU A 146 -6.31 -4.53 5.26
CA LEU A 146 -6.14 -5.40 4.09
C LEU A 146 -5.47 -6.74 4.44
N THR A 147 -4.46 -6.70 5.31
CA THR A 147 -3.55 -7.85 5.52
C THR A 147 -3.81 -8.59 6.83
N GLY A 148 -4.44 -7.95 7.81
CA GLY A 148 -4.51 -8.44 9.19
C GLY A 148 -3.16 -8.42 9.93
N LEU A 149 -2.10 -7.88 9.31
CA LEU A 149 -0.78 -7.77 9.91
C LEU A 149 -0.68 -6.48 10.73
N GLN A 150 0.10 -6.50 11.81
CA GLN A 150 0.49 -5.27 12.51
C GLN A 150 1.75 -4.70 11.88
N ILE A 151 1.81 -3.38 11.73
CA ILE A 151 3.02 -2.75 11.17
C ILE A 151 4.14 -2.74 12.19
N ARG A 152 5.27 -3.33 11.81
CA ARG A 152 6.44 -3.41 12.66
C ARG A 152 7.24 -2.10 12.61
N SER A 153 7.16 -1.33 13.69
CA SER A 153 8.13 -0.27 14.00
C SER A 153 9.13 -0.83 15.00
N SER A 154 10.43 -0.78 14.72
CA SER A 154 11.42 -0.97 15.79
C SER A 154 11.66 0.36 16.50
N GLU A 155 11.85 0.30 17.81
CA GLU A 155 12.67 1.25 18.58
C GLU A 155 14.15 1.11 18.19
#